data_AF-A0A0G0FN07-F1
#
_entry.id   AF-A0A0G0FN07-F1
#
_cell.length_a   1.000
_cell.length_b   1.000
_cell.length_c   1.000
_cell.angle_alpha   90.00
_cell.angle_beta   90.00
_cell.angle_gamma   90.00
#
_symmetry.space_group_name_H-M   'P 1'
#
loop_
_entity.id
_entity.type
_entity.pdbx_description
1 polymer ?
#
loop_
_entity_poly.entity_id
_entity_poly.type
_entity_poly.pdbx_seq_one_letter_code
_entity_poly.pdbx_strand_id
1 'polypeptide(L)' 'MTKKKDNFKNMKEVELKKELVTLQKSVRVIRFKAEGSKSKNVKEVSTLRKQIARIMTELNRKK' A
#
# COMPACT_ATOMS: atom_id res chain seq x y z
N MET A 1 11.57 2.70 -16.68
CA MET A 1 11.42 1.46 -15.89
C MET A 1 9.95 1.21 -15.61
N THR A 2 9.39 0.23 -16.30
CA THR A 2 7.99 -0.20 -16.22
C THR A 2 7.65 -0.63 -14.79
N LYS A 3 6.94 0.22 -14.06
CA LYS A 3 6.45 -0.08 -12.70
C LYS A 3 5.62 -1.36 -12.76
N LYS A 4 6.05 -2.44 -12.09
CA LYS A 4 5.22 -3.61 -11.78
C LYS A 4 3.83 -3.11 -11.34
N LYS A 5 2.83 -3.33 -12.18
CA LYS A 5 1.43 -3.15 -11.78
C LYS A 5 1.12 -4.36 -10.93
N ASP A 6 1.17 -4.19 -9.61
CA ASP A 6 0.64 -5.21 -8.70
C ASP A 6 -0.79 -5.53 -9.15
N ASN A 7 -1.01 -6.80 -9.50
CA ASN A 7 -2.17 -7.23 -10.26
C ASN A 7 -3.31 -7.56 -9.30
N PHE A 8 -3.83 -6.53 -8.63
CA PHE A 8 -4.90 -6.65 -7.61
C PHE A 8 -6.26 -7.12 -8.17
N LYS A 9 -6.40 -7.23 -9.51
CA LYS A 9 -7.65 -7.64 -10.18
C LYS A 9 -8.06 -9.08 -9.84
N ASN A 10 -7.10 -10.00 -9.73
CA ASN A 10 -7.38 -11.43 -9.59
C ASN A 10 -7.42 -11.93 -8.14
N MET A 11 -7.22 -11.05 -7.15
CA MET A 11 -7.15 -11.45 -5.74
C MET A 11 -8.54 -11.55 -5.11
N LYS A 12 -8.70 -12.47 -4.15
CA LYS A 12 -9.95 -12.59 -3.38
C LYS A 12 -10.12 -11.38 -2.47
N GLU A 13 -11.36 -10.95 -2.22
CA GLU A 13 -11.64 -9.80 -1.36
C GLU A 13 -11.03 -9.91 0.04
N VAL A 14 -10.97 -11.13 0.57
CA VAL A 14 -10.36 -11.45 1.86
C VAL A 14 -8.84 -11.16 1.84
N GLU A 15 -8.17 -11.47 0.74
CA GLU A 15 -6.74 -11.22 0.56
C GLU A 15 -6.47 -9.72 0.39
N LEU A 16 -7.31 -9.02 -0.39
CA LEU A 16 -7.23 -7.56 -0.55
C LEU A 16 -7.37 -6.82 0.79
N LYS A 17 -8.29 -7.26 1.67
CA LYS A 17 -8.44 -6.69 3.01
C LYS A 17 -7.21 -6.97 3.89
N LYS A 18 -6.62 -8.16 3.83
CA LYS A 18 -5.39 -8.49 4.57
C LYS A 18 -4.19 -7.66 4.10
N GLU A 19 -4.04 -7.49 2.80
CA GLU A 19 -2.99 -6.64 2.22
C GLU A 19 -3.18 -5.17 2.60
N LEU A 20 -4.42 -4.66 2.59
CA LEU A 20 -4.73 -3.30 3.02
C LEU A 20 -4.27 -3.03 4.45
N VAL A 21 -4.56 -3.94 5.39
CA VAL A 21 -4.10 -3.83 6.78
C VAL A 21 -2.57 -3.84 6.87
N THR A 22 -1.92 -4.69 6.08
CA THR A 22 -0.45 -4.81 6.07
C THR A 22 0.21 -3.54 5.54
N LEU A 23 -0.32 -2.97 4.45
CA LEU A 23 0.16 -1.71 3.87
C LEU A 23 -0.10 -0.51 4.77
N GLN A 24 -1.21 -0.47 5.51
CA GLN A 24 -1.45 0.58 6.50
C GLN A 24 -0.46 0.50 7.66
N LYS A 25 -0.16 -0.70 8.15
CA LYS A 25 0.87 -0.93 9.18
C LYS A 25 2.25 -0.48 8.70
N SER A 26 2.63 -0.82 7.46
CA SER A 26 3.93 -0.38 6.91
C SER A 26 4.03 1.14 6.81
N VAL A 27 2.96 1.82 6.38
CA VAL A 27 2.90 3.30 6.38
C VAL A 27 3.07 3.87 7.79
N ARG A 28 2.46 3.28 8.82
CA ARG A 28 2.63 3.71 10.22
C ARG A 28 4.08 3.55 10.67
N VAL A 29 4.69 2.39 10.42
CA VAL A 29 6.09 2.12 10.79
C VAL A 29 7.04 3.10 10.10
N ILE A 30 6.80 3.41 8.82
CA ILE A 30 7.63 4.37 8.08
C ILE A 30 7.48 5.78 8.65
N ARG A 31 6.26 6.22 9.02
CA ARG A 31 6.05 7.51 9.69
C ARG A 31 6.82 7.60 11.01
N PHE A 32 6.71 6.58 11.85
CA PHE A 32 7.44 6.52 13.12
C PHE A 32 8.96 6.53 12.93
N LYS A 33 9.46 5.80 11.94
CA LYS A 33 10.90 5.83 11.57
C LYS A 33 11.34 7.17 10.98
N ALA A 34 10.44 7.90 10.31
CA ALA A 34 10.72 9.21 9.73
C ALA A 34 10.83 10.30 10.81
N GLU A 35 10.01 10.25 11.85
CA GLU A 35 10.09 11.18 13.00
C GLU A 35 11.45 11.11 13.70
N GLY A 36 12.04 9.92 13.79
CA GLY A 36 13.40 9.73 14.33
C GLY A 36 14.54 10.06 13.37
N SER A 37 14.28 10.70 12.22
CA SER A 37 15.26 10.98 11.15
C SER A 37 16.05 9.76 10.63
N LYS A 38 15.60 8.54 10.94
CA LYS A 38 16.26 7.28 10.52
C LYS A 38 15.88 6.84 9.10
N SER A 39 14.81 7.40 8.53
CA SER A 39 14.35 7.06 7.18
C SER A 39 14.57 8.22 6.21
N LYS A 40 15.49 8.05 5.26
CA LYS A 40 15.77 9.00 4.19
C LYS A 40 14.90 8.78 2.94
N ASN A 41 14.11 7.70 2.89
CA ASN A 41 13.41 7.28 1.68
C ASN A 41 11.96 7.78 1.61
N VAL A 42 11.80 9.07 1.26
CA VAL A 42 10.50 9.76 1.18
C VAL A 42 9.57 9.14 0.12
N LYS A 43 10.13 8.51 -0.92
CA LYS A 43 9.37 7.96 -2.05
C LYS A 43 8.59 6.69 -1.69
N GLU A 44 9.01 5.94 -0.67
CA GLU A 44 8.37 4.69 -0.24
C GLU A 44 6.93 4.92 0.28
N VAL A 45 6.71 6.00 1.02
CA VAL A 45 5.36 6.36 1.51
C VAL A 45 4.42 6.66 0.34
N SER A 46 4.91 7.37 -0.67
CA SER A 46 4.11 7.73 -1.84
C SER A 46 3.72 6.49 -2.66
N THR A 47 4.62 5.52 -2.81
CA THR A 47 4.32 4.26 -3.52
C THR A 47 3.31 3.41 -2.75
N LEU A 48 3.47 3.28 -1.43
CA LEU A 48 2.55 2.51 -0.57
C LEU A 48 1.14 3.12 -0.58
N ARG A 49 1.02 4.45 -0.51
CA ARG A 49 -0.28 5.14 -0.64
C ARG A 49 -0.98 4.85 -1.96
N LYS A 50 -0.21 4.78 -3.06
CA LYS A 50 -0.75 4.42 -4.39
C LYS A 50 -1.22 2.97 -4.46
N GLN A 51 -0.54 2.04 -3.78
CA GLN A 51 -0.98 0.65 -3.68
C GLN A 51 -2.27 0.54 -2.85
N ILE A 52 -2.36 1.23 -1.71
CA ILE A 52 -3.59 1.28 -0.90
C ILE A 52 -4.77 1.82 -1.72
N ALA A 53 -4.57 2.91 -2.46
CA ALA A 53 -5.61 3.49 -3.32
C ALA A 53 -6.09 2.50 -4.40
N ARG A 54 -5.18 1.73 -5.00
CA ARG A 54 -5.53 0.70 -5.99
C ARG A 54 -6.36 -0.44 -5.36
N ILE A 55 -5.96 -0.92 -4.18
CA ILE A 55 -6.72 -1.96 -3.46
C ILE A 55 -8.13 -1.47 -3.11
N MET A 56 -8.25 -0.24 -2.59
CA MET A 56 -9.57 0.35 -2.30
C MET A 56 -10.43 0.51 -3.56
N THR A 57 -9.81 0.84 -4.71
CA THR A 57 -10.51 0.95 -5.99
C THR A 57 -11.04 -0.42 -6.45
N GLU A 58 -10.23 -1.47 -6.37
CA GLU A 58 -10.65 -2.81 -6.76
C GLU A 58 -11.72 -3.38 -5.80
N LEU A 59 -11.62 -3.11 -4.50
CA LEU A 59 -12.68 -3.45 -3.53
C LEU A 59 -14.00 -2.76 -3.86
N ASN A 60 -13.97 -1.49 -4.27
CA ASN A 60 -15.18 -0.76 -4.65
C ASN A 60 -15.76 -1.24 -5.99
N ARG A 61 -14.93 -1.78 -6.89
CA ARG A 61 -15.38 -2.37 -8.17
C ARG A 61 -16.05 -3.73 -8.02
N LYS A 62 -15.74 -4.46 -6.94
CA LYS A 62 -16.34 -5.77 -6.63
C LYS A 62 -17.62 -5.67 -5.79
N LYS A 63 -17.88 -4.49 -5.23
CA LYS A 63 -19.10 -4.17 -4.49
C LYS A 63 -20.24 -3.88 -5.45
#